data_AF-A0A5C7XNU7-F1
#
_entry.id   AF-A0A5C7XNU7-F1
#
_cell.length_a   1.000
_cell.length_b   1.000
_cell.length_c   1.000
_cell.angle_alpha   90.00
_cell.angle_beta   90.00
_cell.angle_gamma   90.00
#
_symmetry.space_group_name_H-M   'P 1'
#
loop_
_entity.id
_entity.type
_entity.pdbx_description
1 polymer ?
#
loop_
_entity_poly.entity_id
_entity_poly.type
_entity_poly.pdbx_seq_one_letter_code
_entity_poly.pdbx_strand_id
1 'polypeptide(L)'
;MTGATNATAEPASVLGALALELAPGTAPRQAALAQAPAAALAQSIAVDLATLAPEASALDLVLGAAHFDPAELLRPGWPLHRRLEELRERAPRADEPRIIVFGANANGTVPQPMRAELELHGGPLRVLPFALIGDADVARAVAARFEDTLLERGMASAATALQAQDEFGARIEHARYLTAHDLAAMIAMQYDHVGLKRLWPSIETALLAPQREAWLDASPEPLLRYADGRVRMAKFDFEAWRRFDAIESARVAAGEAVDDDARRRYTYFQARQRQYRVVLEAHGIEVESIECGAKQDPRERLC
;
A
#
# COMPACT_ATOMS: atom_id res chain seq x y z
N MET A 1 22.44 35.69 30.48
CA MET A 1 22.60 34.22 30.43
C MET A 1 21.26 33.58 30.68
N THR A 2 20.54 33.29 29.61
CA THR A 2 19.34 32.45 29.63
C THR A 2 19.39 31.71 28.30
N GLY A 3 20.04 30.55 28.33
CA GLY A 3 20.13 29.67 27.17
C GLY A 3 18.74 29.17 26.84
N ALA A 4 18.23 29.57 25.68
CA ALA A 4 17.12 28.89 25.05
C ALA A 4 17.60 27.48 24.72
N THR A 5 17.07 26.49 25.43
CA THR A 5 17.23 25.08 25.11
C THR A 5 16.66 24.88 23.71
N ASN A 6 17.54 24.77 22.72
CA ASN A 6 17.18 24.37 21.37
C ASN A 6 16.74 22.91 21.49
N ALA A 7 15.44 22.70 21.72
CA ALA A 7 14.84 21.39 21.53
C ALA A 7 15.02 21.09 20.05
N THR A 8 16.00 20.24 19.72
CA THR A 8 16.16 19.71 18.37
C THR A 8 14.84 19.04 18.01
N ALA A 9 14.06 19.69 17.15
CA ALA A 9 12.83 19.09 16.62
C ALA A 9 13.21 17.74 16.01
N GLU A 10 12.49 16.68 16.38
CA GLU A 10 12.71 15.37 15.75
C GLU A 10 12.49 15.51 14.24
N PRO A 11 13.38 14.94 13.41
CA PRO A 11 13.23 15.02 11.96
C PRO A 11 11.89 14.39 11.57
N ALA A 12 11.11 15.10 10.77
CA ALA A 12 9.87 14.59 10.21
C ALA A 12 10.11 14.12 8.77
N SER A 13 9.25 13.22 8.30
CA SER A 13 9.31 12.65 6.97
C SER A 13 8.05 12.90 6.17
N VAL A 14 8.21 13.14 4.87
CA VAL A 14 7.13 13.13 3.89
C VAL A 14 7.23 11.83 3.10
N LEU A 15 6.22 10.97 3.24
CA LEU A 15 6.17 9.67 2.60
C LEU A 15 5.46 9.78 1.25
N GLY A 16 6.13 9.40 0.17
CA GLY A 16 5.57 9.47 -1.16
C GLY A 16 5.98 8.34 -2.07
N ALA A 17 5.43 8.34 -3.27
CA ALA A 17 5.77 7.40 -4.32
C ALA A 17 5.75 8.06 -5.70
N LEU A 18 6.66 7.64 -6.57
CA LEU A 18 6.49 7.79 -8.01
C LEU A 18 5.70 6.58 -8.52
N ALA A 19 4.44 6.80 -8.87
CA ALA A 19 3.55 5.82 -9.47
C ALA A 19 3.74 5.78 -10.99
N LEU A 20 3.92 4.59 -11.53
CA LEU A 20 4.14 4.29 -12.94
C LEU A 20 3.00 3.38 -13.42
N GLU A 21 2.10 3.92 -14.23
CA GLU A 21 1.07 3.15 -14.93
C GLU A 21 1.65 2.63 -16.23
N LEU A 22 1.71 1.30 -16.35
CA LEU A 22 2.32 0.59 -17.44
C LEU A 22 1.31 0.37 -18.57
N ALA A 23 1.78 0.47 -19.82
CA ALA A 23 0.95 0.14 -20.98
C ALA A 23 0.52 -1.34 -20.96
N PRO A 24 -0.69 -1.68 -21.44
CA PRO A 24 -1.15 -3.06 -21.48
C PRO A 24 -0.14 -4.03 -22.11
N GLY A 25 0.14 -5.14 -21.43
CA GLY A 25 1.03 -6.20 -21.92
C GLY A 25 2.53 -5.91 -21.79
N THR A 26 2.93 -4.81 -21.15
CA THR A 26 4.32 -4.55 -20.78
C THR A 26 4.57 -4.93 -19.32
N ALA A 27 5.82 -5.29 -19.01
CA ALA A 27 6.28 -5.52 -17.64
C ALA A 27 7.73 -5.01 -17.54
N PRO A 28 8.16 -4.50 -16.37
CA PRO A 28 9.54 -4.09 -16.17
C PRO A 28 10.50 -5.25 -16.44
N ARG A 29 11.57 -4.99 -17.20
CA ARG A 29 12.62 -5.98 -17.47
C ARG A 29 13.51 -6.22 -16.25
N GLN A 30 13.60 -5.24 -15.36
CA GLN A 30 14.39 -5.33 -14.14
C GLN A 30 13.59 -4.90 -12.91
N ALA A 31 13.71 -5.67 -11.83
CA ALA A 31 13.03 -5.43 -10.56
C ALA A 31 13.50 -4.14 -9.85
N ALA A 32 14.77 -3.76 -10.10
CA ALA A 32 15.39 -2.57 -9.54
C ALA A 32 16.51 -2.07 -10.44
N LEU A 33 16.84 -0.79 -10.30
CA LEU A 33 17.90 -0.13 -11.05
C LEU A 33 19.25 -0.35 -10.38
N ALA A 34 20.30 -0.49 -11.20
CA ALA A 34 21.68 -0.43 -10.72
C ALA A 34 22.04 1.00 -10.26
N GLN A 35 23.18 1.14 -9.56
CA GLN A 35 23.55 2.39 -8.90
C GLN A 35 23.55 3.64 -9.80
N ALA A 36 24.19 3.59 -10.98
CA ALA A 36 24.28 4.73 -11.88
C ALA A 36 22.92 5.19 -12.43
N PRO A 37 22.09 4.32 -13.05
CA PRO A 37 20.77 4.73 -13.51
C PRO A 37 19.82 5.13 -12.38
N ALA A 38 19.94 4.49 -11.21
CA ALA A 38 19.20 4.86 -10.02
C ALA A 38 19.52 6.30 -9.57
N ALA A 39 20.81 6.66 -9.52
CA ALA A 39 21.25 8.01 -9.14
C ALA A 39 20.79 9.07 -10.13
N ALA A 40 20.83 8.76 -11.43
CA ALA A 40 20.33 9.65 -12.46
C ALA A 40 18.81 9.86 -12.33
N LEU A 41 18.04 8.79 -12.08
CA LEU A 41 16.58 8.90 -11.94
C LEU A 41 16.21 9.71 -10.70
N ALA A 42 16.93 9.51 -9.59
CA ALA A 42 16.70 10.27 -8.36
C ALA A 42 16.96 11.76 -8.52
N GLN A 43 17.92 12.16 -9.36
CA GLN A 43 18.15 13.57 -9.68
C GLN A 43 16.95 14.17 -10.43
N SER A 44 16.43 13.47 -11.44
CA SER A 44 15.24 13.90 -12.18
C SER A 44 14.01 14.02 -11.26
N ILE A 45 13.84 13.05 -10.35
CA ILE A 45 12.79 13.10 -9.31
C ILE A 45 12.97 14.31 -8.38
N ALA A 46 14.19 14.59 -7.91
CA ALA A 46 14.46 15.74 -7.05
C ALA A 46 14.09 17.07 -7.73
N VAL A 47 14.41 17.22 -9.02
CA VAL A 47 14.07 18.40 -9.83
C VAL A 47 12.56 18.56 -9.97
N ASP A 48 11.85 17.48 -10.28
CA ASP A 48 10.38 17.51 -10.39
C ASP A 48 9.74 17.89 -9.05
N LEU A 49 10.15 17.26 -7.94
CA LEU A 49 9.61 17.54 -6.61
C LEU A 49 9.89 18.99 -6.18
N ALA A 50 11.08 19.51 -6.45
CA ALA A 50 11.41 20.92 -6.18
C ALA A 50 10.61 21.90 -7.06
N THR A 51 10.20 21.49 -8.26
CA THR A 51 9.30 22.30 -9.11
C THR A 51 7.89 22.38 -8.50
N LEU A 52 7.43 21.29 -7.89
CA LEU A 52 6.11 21.20 -7.25
C LEU A 52 6.08 21.92 -5.89
N ALA A 53 7.13 21.72 -5.08
CA ALA A 53 7.36 22.39 -3.81
C ALA A 53 8.85 22.75 -3.66
N PRO A 54 9.26 24.01 -3.89
CA PRO A 54 10.66 24.43 -3.81
C PRO A 54 11.34 24.07 -2.49
N GLU A 55 10.59 24.09 -1.39
CA GLU A 55 11.04 23.75 -0.04
C GLU A 55 11.49 22.29 0.09
N ALA A 56 11.06 21.39 -0.81
CA ALA A 56 11.51 20.00 -0.86
C ALA A 56 13.02 19.87 -1.08
N SER A 57 13.66 20.87 -1.71
CA SER A 57 15.11 20.90 -1.92
C SER A 57 15.92 21.10 -0.63
N ALA A 58 15.26 21.50 0.47
CA ALA A 58 15.88 21.64 1.78
C ALA A 58 15.83 20.33 2.61
N LEU A 59 15.29 19.24 2.06
CA LEU A 59 15.16 17.94 2.71
C LEU A 59 16.04 16.90 2.01
N ASP A 60 16.52 15.90 2.76
CA ASP A 60 17.14 14.72 2.16
C ASP A 60 16.08 13.99 1.33
N LEU A 61 16.34 13.73 0.05
CA LEU A 61 15.56 12.80 -0.78
C LEU A 61 16.15 11.40 -0.64
N VAL A 62 15.35 10.46 -0.18
CA VAL A 62 15.70 9.05 -0.10
C VAL A 62 14.81 8.25 -1.05
N LEU A 63 15.41 7.56 -2.03
CA LEU A 63 14.69 6.80 -3.05
C LEU A 63 15.00 5.30 -2.96
N GLY A 64 13.95 4.48 -2.93
CA GLY A 64 14.04 3.07 -3.29
C GLY A 64 13.93 2.91 -4.81
N ALA A 65 15.04 2.64 -5.48
CA ALA A 65 15.10 2.48 -6.94
C ALA A 65 14.70 1.06 -7.38
N ALA A 66 13.61 0.56 -6.81
CA ALA A 66 12.96 -0.71 -7.11
C ALA A 66 11.46 -0.46 -7.28
N HIS A 67 10.79 -1.28 -8.09
CA HIS A 67 9.37 -1.11 -8.34
C HIS A 67 8.53 -2.13 -7.56
N PHE A 68 7.52 -1.65 -6.85
CA PHE A 68 6.66 -2.46 -5.98
C PHE A 68 5.21 -2.43 -6.46
N ASP A 69 4.43 -3.41 -6.02
CA ASP A 69 2.99 -3.32 -6.10
C ASP A 69 2.48 -2.27 -5.09
N PRO A 70 1.44 -1.50 -5.39
CA PRO A 70 0.85 -0.57 -4.44
C PRO A 70 0.50 -1.21 -3.09
N ALA A 71 0.05 -2.48 -3.07
CA ALA A 71 -0.27 -3.19 -1.83
C ALA A 71 0.96 -3.39 -0.93
N GLU A 72 2.16 -3.56 -1.51
CA GLU A 72 3.42 -3.69 -0.75
C GLU A 72 3.83 -2.39 -0.08
N LEU A 73 3.56 -1.25 -0.73
CA LEU A 73 3.82 0.07 -0.18
C LEU A 73 2.79 0.43 0.90
N LEU A 74 1.52 0.08 0.67
CA LEU A 74 0.40 0.29 1.58
C LEU A 74 0.25 -0.83 2.65
N ARG A 75 1.36 -1.32 3.18
CA ARG A 75 1.36 -2.29 4.29
C ARG A 75 1.34 -1.55 5.63
N PRO A 76 0.63 -2.07 6.65
CA PRO A 76 0.61 -1.50 7.99
C PRO A 76 2.00 -1.16 8.53
N GLY A 77 2.15 0.07 9.01
CA GLY A 77 3.43 0.56 9.52
C GLY A 77 4.42 1.03 8.46
N TRP A 78 4.05 1.11 7.18
CA TRP A 78 4.86 1.72 6.12
C TRP A 78 6.28 1.13 6.00
N PRO A 79 6.44 -0.20 5.89
CA PRO A 79 7.73 -0.86 6.04
C PRO A 79 8.76 -0.42 5.00
N LEU A 80 8.34 -0.10 3.76
CA LEU A 80 9.24 0.41 2.74
C LEU A 80 9.78 1.80 3.12
N HIS A 81 8.92 2.73 3.50
CA HIS A 81 9.34 4.08 3.91
C HIS A 81 10.18 4.09 5.18
N ARG A 82 9.79 3.35 6.23
CA ARG A 82 10.62 3.19 7.44
C ARG A 82 12.01 2.68 7.09
N ARG A 83 12.10 1.74 6.16
CA ARG A 83 13.39 1.23 5.72
C ARG A 83 14.23 2.30 5.03
N LEU A 84 13.63 3.19 4.24
CA LEU A 84 14.34 4.34 3.65
C LEU A 84 14.89 5.27 4.75
N GLU A 85 14.10 5.54 5.79
CA GLU A 85 14.53 6.34 6.95
C GLU A 85 15.71 5.70 7.68
N GLU A 86 15.62 4.41 8.02
CA GLU A 86 16.71 3.65 8.66
C GLU A 86 18.00 3.65 7.83
N LEU A 87 17.87 3.54 6.50
CA LEU A 87 19.01 3.54 5.60
C LEU A 87 19.65 4.93 5.49
N ARG A 88 18.85 6.00 5.56
CA ARG A 88 19.32 7.38 5.60
C ARG A 88 20.12 7.69 6.86
N GLU A 89 19.74 7.14 8.01
CA GLU A 89 20.50 7.26 9.26
C GLU A 89 21.90 6.63 9.19
N ARG A 90 22.05 5.58 8.36
CA ARG A 90 23.33 4.88 8.14
C ARG A 90 24.20 5.52 7.06
N ALA A 91 23.66 6.45 6.28
CA ALA A 91 24.40 7.15 5.25
C ALA A 91 25.35 8.21 5.86
N PRO A 92 26.52 8.48 5.25
CA PRO A 92 27.45 9.51 5.73
C PRO A 92 26.77 10.86 5.92
N ARG A 93 26.91 11.45 7.12
CA ARG A 93 26.33 12.76 7.44
C ARG A 93 26.90 13.83 6.50
N ALA A 94 26.06 14.77 6.11
CA ALA A 94 26.44 15.99 5.40
C ALA A 94 25.69 17.18 6.02
N ASP A 95 26.24 18.38 5.85
CA ASP A 95 25.62 19.62 6.31
C ASP A 95 24.57 20.14 5.32
N GLU A 96 24.59 19.64 4.07
CA GLU A 96 23.65 19.99 3.00
C GLU A 96 22.64 18.85 2.74
N PRO A 97 21.42 19.16 2.25
CA PRO A 97 20.45 18.16 1.81
C PRO A 97 21.04 17.21 0.76
N ARG A 98 20.75 15.91 0.92
CA ARG A 98 21.34 14.85 0.09
C ARG A 98 20.28 14.15 -0.76
N ILE A 99 20.72 13.62 -1.89
CA ILE A 99 19.98 12.60 -2.64
C ILE A 99 20.62 11.24 -2.33
N ILE A 100 19.87 10.36 -1.68
CA ILE A 100 20.30 9.02 -1.25
C ILE A 100 19.46 7.99 -1.99
N VAL A 101 20.11 7.04 -2.66
CA VAL A 101 19.42 6.09 -3.53
C VAL A 101 19.82 4.67 -3.19
N PHE A 102 18.82 3.81 -3.05
CA PHE A 102 18.98 2.39 -2.80
C PHE A 102 18.45 1.60 -3.99
N GLY A 103 19.37 1.09 -4.81
CA GLY A 103 19.09 0.22 -5.94
C GLY A 103 19.65 -1.18 -5.75
N ALA A 104 19.69 -1.92 -6.85
CA ALA A 104 20.38 -3.20 -6.90
C ALA A 104 21.90 -3.03 -6.73
N ASN A 105 22.52 -3.99 -6.03
CA ASN A 105 23.98 -4.06 -5.96
C ASN A 105 24.61 -4.49 -7.30
N ALA A 106 25.94 -4.59 -7.36
CA ALA A 106 26.67 -4.97 -8.56
C ALA A 106 26.27 -6.35 -9.15
N ASN A 107 25.67 -7.22 -8.33
CA ASN A 107 25.18 -8.54 -8.75
C ASN A 107 23.68 -8.52 -9.10
N GLY A 108 23.05 -7.34 -9.21
CA GLY A 108 21.62 -7.19 -9.48
C GLY A 108 20.72 -7.55 -8.29
N THR A 109 21.29 -7.76 -7.09
CA THR A 109 20.53 -8.16 -5.91
C THR A 109 20.05 -6.94 -5.14
N VAL A 110 18.76 -6.91 -4.82
CA VAL A 110 18.14 -5.90 -3.95
C VAL A 110 18.06 -6.43 -2.52
N PRO A 111 18.58 -5.71 -1.52
CA PRO A 111 18.50 -6.16 -0.13
C PRO A 111 17.06 -6.11 0.39
N GLN A 112 16.66 -7.09 1.19
CA GLN A 112 15.39 -7.04 1.94
C GLN A 112 15.38 -5.83 2.92
N PRO A 113 14.22 -5.21 3.19
CA PRO A 113 12.89 -5.41 2.58
C PRO A 113 12.67 -4.67 1.25
N MET A 114 13.70 -4.10 0.63
CA MET A 114 13.57 -3.34 -0.64
C MET A 114 13.38 -4.24 -1.87
N ARG A 115 13.14 -5.54 -1.69
CA ARG A 115 12.91 -6.49 -2.78
C ARG A 115 11.43 -6.80 -2.88
N ALA A 116 10.82 -6.42 -4.00
CA ALA A 116 9.42 -6.71 -4.27
C ALA A 116 9.11 -8.22 -4.26
N GLU A 117 7.89 -8.56 -3.88
CA GLU A 117 7.39 -9.94 -3.84
C GLU A 117 6.98 -10.42 -5.23
N LEU A 118 7.53 -11.58 -5.64
CA LEU A 118 7.32 -12.14 -6.99
C LEU A 118 5.84 -12.34 -7.34
N GLU A 119 5.02 -12.71 -6.35
CA GLU A 119 3.58 -12.94 -6.54
C GLU A 119 2.80 -11.65 -6.87
N LEU A 120 3.38 -10.48 -6.55
CA LEU A 120 2.76 -9.17 -6.76
C LEU A 120 3.36 -8.39 -7.94
N HIS A 121 4.20 -9.01 -8.80
CA HIS A 121 4.81 -8.30 -9.94
C HIS A 121 3.84 -7.99 -11.09
N GLY A 122 2.67 -8.62 -11.14
CA GLY A 122 1.80 -8.63 -12.32
C GLY A 122 0.90 -7.40 -12.52
N GLY A 123 0.82 -6.49 -11.55
CA GLY A 123 -0.05 -5.31 -11.63
C GLY A 123 0.43 -4.26 -12.65
N PRO A 124 -0.49 -3.61 -13.40
CA PRO A 124 -0.14 -2.55 -14.36
C PRO A 124 0.31 -1.27 -13.68
N LEU A 125 -0.02 -1.08 -12.40
CA LEU A 125 0.47 0.05 -11.61
C LEU A 125 1.66 -0.39 -10.77
N ARG A 126 2.80 0.26 -10.96
CA ARG A 126 4.01 0.07 -10.15
C ARG A 126 4.34 1.33 -9.38
N VAL A 127 4.96 1.20 -8.22
CA VAL A 127 5.36 2.35 -7.39
C VAL A 127 6.83 2.27 -7.00
N LEU A 128 7.52 3.42 -7.02
CA LEU A 128 8.84 3.59 -6.44
C LEU A 128 8.70 4.45 -5.17
N PRO A 129 9.00 3.92 -3.97
CA PRO A 129 8.88 4.67 -2.74
C PRO A 129 9.98 5.71 -2.62
N PHE A 130 9.63 6.91 -2.16
CA PHE A 130 10.57 7.92 -1.72
C PHE A 130 10.17 8.51 -0.37
N ALA A 131 11.15 9.06 0.34
CA ALA A 131 10.92 9.85 1.55
C ALA A 131 11.70 11.18 1.45
N LEU A 132 11.08 12.28 1.87
CA LEU A 132 11.77 13.55 2.10
C LEU A 132 11.96 13.73 3.61
N ILE A 133 13.20 13.85 4.08
CA ILE A 133 13.52 13.80 5.52
C ILE A 133 14.41 14.99 5.90
N GLY A 134 14.04 15.72 6.94
CA GLY A 134 14.83 16.85 7.40
C GLY A 134 14.17 17.62 8.53
N ASP A 135 14.33 18.94 8.51
CA ASP A 135 13.69 19.82 9.50
C ASP A 135 12.17 19.61 9.54
N ALA A 136 11.62 19.57 10.76
CA ALA A 136 10.24 19.18 10.98
C ALA A 136 9.23 20.22 10.45
N ASP A 137 9.54 21.51 10.54
CA ASP A 137 8.68 22.58 10.02
C ASP A 137 8.68 22.58 8.50
N VAL A 138 9.86 22.41 7.88
CA VAL A 138 9.99 22.29 6.42
C VAL A 138 9.25 21.07 5.90
N ALA A 139 9.45 19.90 6.51
CA ALA A 139 8.77 18.67 6.10
C ALA A 139 7.24 18.77 6.22
N ARG A 140 6.72 19.40 7.29
CA ARG A 140 5.27 19.65 7.42
C ARG A 140 4.74 20.59 6.33
N ALA A 141 5.48 21.66 6.01
CA ALA A 141 5.09 22.59 4.96
C ALA A 141 5.07 21.91 3.58
N VAL A 142 6.07 21.08 3.28
CA VAL A 142 6.13 20.29 2.05
C VAL A 142 4.99 19.27 1.99
N ALA A 143 4.72 18.55 3.09
CA ALA A 143 3.63 17.59 3.16
C ALA A 143 2.27 18.25 2.86
N ALA A 144 1.95 19.37 3.54
CA ALA A 144 0.71 20.10 3.30
C ALA A 144 0.58 20.56 1.84
N ARG A 145 1.67 21.10 1.26
CA ARG A 145 1.70 21.52 -0.14
C ARG A 145 1.52 20.36 -1.11
N PHE A 146 2.09 19.20 -0.82
CA PHE A 146 1.93 18.01 -1.64
C PHE A 146 0.50 17.48 -1.63
N GLU A 147 -0.14 17.40 -0.48
CA GLU A 147 -1.57 17.01 -0.37
C GLU A 147 -2.46 17.95 -1.22
N ASP A 148 -2.16 19.25 -1.27
CA ASP A 148 -2.91 20.21 -2.09
C ASP A 148 -2.59 20.13 -3.60
N THR A 149 -1.37 19.70 -3.97
CA THR A 149 -0.85 19.90 -5.33
C THR A 149 -0.72 18.61 -6.15
N LEU A 150 -0.35 17.48 -5.55
CA LEU A 150 0.03 16.27 -6.29
C LEU A 150 -1.15 15.60 -7.01
N LEU A 151 -2.36 15.69 -6.46
CA LEU A 151 -3.55 15.16 -7.10
C LEU A 151 -3.82 15.80 -8.46
N GLU A 152 -3.61 17.12 -8.60
CA GLU A 152 -3.88 17.86 -9.84
C GLU A 152 -2.64 18.00 -10.74
N ARG A 153 -1.47 18.25 -10.14
CA ARG A 153 -0.24 18.65 -10.85
C ARG A 153 0.93 17.69 -10.67
N GLY A 154 0.73 16.58 -9.96
CA GLY A 154 1.80 15.63 -9.63
C GLY A 154 2.31 14.80 -10.80
N MET A 155 1.99 15.10 -12.07
CA MET A 155 2.58 14.39 -13.20
C MET A 155 4.09 14.58 -13.21
N ALA A 156 4.83 13.48 -13.36
CA ALA A 156 6.26 13.55 -13.56
C ALA A 156 6.58 14.25 -14.87
N SER A 157 7.72 14.92 -14.96
CA SER A 157 8.13 15.53 -16.21
C SER A 157 8.33 14.46 -17.29
N ALA A 158 8.18 14.84 -18.56
CA ALA A 158 8.40 13.93 -19.68
C ALA A 158 9.82 13.33 -19.64
N ALA A 159 10.80 14.08 -19.17
CA ALA A 159 12.18 13.60 -18.99
C ALA A 159 12.25 12.49 -17.93
N THR A 160 11.66 12.69 -16.75
CA THR A 160 11.62 11.67 -15.70
C THR A 160 10.87 10.43 -16.15
N ALA A 161 9.71 10.59 -16.81
CA ALA A 161 8.90 9.48 -17.29
C ALA A 161 9.64 8.64 -18.35
N LEU A 162 10.27 9.31 -19.33
CA LEU A 162 11.06 8.63 -20.37
C LEU A 162 12.26 7.89 -19.78
N GLN A 163 12.97 8.53 -18.85
CA GLN A 163 14.08 7.91 -18.15
C GLN A 163 13.63 6.68 -17.36
N ALA A 164 12.55 6.76 -16.58
CA ALA A 164 12.01 5.61 -15.87
C ALA A 164 11.63 4.46 -16.84
N GLN A 165 11.03 4.79 -17.98
CA GLN A 165 10.67 3.82 -19.01
C GLN A 165 11.91 3.11 -19.58
N ASP A 166 12.94 3.88 -19.96
CA ASP A 166 14.15 3.33 -20.57
C ASP A 166 14.91 2.45 -19.58
N GLU A 167 15.05 2.93 -18.34
CA GLU A 167 15.76 2.23 -17.29
C GLU A 167 15.02 0.96 -16.87
N PHE A 168 13.74 1.01 -16.49
CA PHE A 168 13.00 -0.21 -16.15
C PHE A 168 12.71 -1.10 -17.36
N GLY A 169 12.81 -0.57 -18.58
CA GLY A 169 12.55 -1.29 -19.81
C GLY A 169 11.09 -1.69 -19.99
N ALA A 170 10.16 -0.89 -19.45
CA ALA A 170 8.72 -1.07 -19.60
C ALA A 170 8.10 0.19 -20.21
N ARG A 171 7.06 0.02 -21.02
CA ARG A 171 6.32 1.16 -21.57
C ARG A 171 5.46 1.79 -20.47
N ILE A 172 5.58 3.09 -20.27
CA ILE A 172 4.85 3.84 -19.25
C ILE A 172 3.84 4.75 -19.94
N GLU A 173 2.56 4.62 -19.58
CA GLU A 173 1.50 5.52 -20.06
C GLU A 173 1.44 6.78 -19.19
N HIS A 174 1.48 6.61 -17.87
CA HIS A 174 1.47 7.73 -16.93
C HIS A 174 2.52 7.54 -15.84
N ALA A 175 3.22 8.62 -15.50
CA ALA A 175 4.11 8.69 -14.35
C ALA A 175 3.69 9.86 -13.48
N ARG A 176 3.43 9.63 -12.19
CA ARG A 176 2.99 10.67 -11.26
C ARG A 176 3.46 10.48 -9.84
N TYR A 177 3.73 11.58 -9.16
CA TYR A 177 3.99 11.63 -7.73
C TYR A 177 2.68 11.61 -6.95
N LEU A 178 2.67 10.85 -5.87
CA LEU A 178 1.57 10.76 -4.91
C LEU A 178 2.15 10.80 -3.50
N THR A 179 1.43 11.40 -2.55
CA THR A 179 1.68 11.09 -1.15
C THR A 179 1.27 9.65 -0.86
N ALA A 180 1.75 9.08 0.25
CA ALA A 180 1.31 7.76 0.68
C ALA A 180 -0.22 7.72 0.94
N HIS A 181 -0.81 8.83 1.39
CA HIS A 181 -2.26 8.96 1.59
C HIS A 181 -3.02 9.05 0.26
N ASP A 182 -2.52 9.81 -0.72
CA ASP A 182 -3.11 9.89 -2.06
C ASP A 182 -3.10 8.51 -2.74
N LEU A 183 -2.00 7.76 -2.60
CA LEU A 183 -1.92 6.40 -3.11
C LEU A 183 -2.96 5.50 -2.44
N ALA A 184 -3.13 5.59 -1.11
CA ALA A 184 -4.16 4.85 -0.39
C ALA A 184 -5.57 5.20 -0.90
N ALA A 185 -5.88 6.48 -1.08
CA ALA A 185 -7.16 6.94 -1.62
C ALA A 185 -7.39 6.42 -3.06
N MET A 186 -6.36 6.44 -3.91
CA MET A 186 -6.44 5.90 -5.27
C MET A 186 -6.71 4.39 -5.27
N ILE A 187 -6.02 3.62 -4.42
CA ILE A 187 -6.24 2.17 -4.31
C ILE A 187 -7.63 1.86 -3.75
N ALA A 188 -8.13 2.65 -2.79
CA ALA A 188 -9.50 2.54 -2.31
C ALA A 188 -10.53 2.67 -3.45
N MET A 189 -10.35 3.67 -4.32
CA MET A 189 -11.18 3.86 -5.50
C MET A 189 -11.06 2.70 -6.49
N GLN A 190 -9.84 2.19 -6.75
CA GLN A 190 -9.65 1.03 -7.62
C GLN A 190 -10.37 -0.21 -7.08
N TYR A 191 -10.28 -0.44 -5.76
CA TYR A 191 -11.00 -1.53 -5.09
C TYR A 191 -12.51 -1.37 -5.19
N ASP A 192 -13.04 -0.15 -5.17
CA ASP A 192 -14.46 0.06 -5.42
C ASP A 192 -14.88 -0.46 -6.81
N HIS A 193 -14.14 -0.10 -7.86
CA HIS A 193 -14.44 -0.51 -9.24
C HIS A 193 -14.38 -2.02 -9.48
N VAL A 194 -13.60 -2.77 -8.70
CA VAL A 194 -13.49 -4.24 -8.79
C VAL A 194 -14.33 -4.98 -7.73
N GLY A 195 -15.23 -4.27 -7.04
CA GLY A 195 -16.16 -4.85 -6.07
C GLY A 195 -15.51 -5.24 -4.73
N LEU A 196 -14.36 -4.65 -4.38
CA LEU A 196 -13.65 -4.82 -3.12
C LEU A 196 -13.88 -3.65 -2.13
N LYS A 197 -14.74 -2.69 -2.47
CA LYS A 197 -15.09 -1.54 -1.61
C LYS A 197 -15.31 -1.91 -0.14
N ARG A 198 -16.03 -3.00 0.11
CA ARG A 198 -16.42 -3.44 1.47
C ARG A 198 -15.25 -3.96 2.29
N LEU A 199 -14.16 -4.37 1.65
CA LEU A 199 -12.95 -4.83 2.32
C LEU A 199 -12.04 -3.67 2.75
N TRP A 200 -12.06 -2.56 2.00
CA TRP A 200 -11.18 -1.41 2.22
C TRP A 200 -11.16 -0.90 3.67
N PRO A 201 -12.29 -0.74 4.39
CA PRO A 201 -12.26 -0.26 5.77
C PRO A 201 -11.36 -1.09 6.72
N SER A 202 -11.25 -2.41 6.50
CA SER A 202 -10.34 -3.26 7.29
C SER A 202 -8.87 -2.97 6.96
N ILE A 203 -8.54 -2.76 5.68
CA ILE A 203 -7.20 -2.43 5.22
C ILE A 203 -6.80 -1.02 5.69
N GLU A 204 -7.70 -0.05 5.51
CA GLU A 204 -7.54 1.33 5.93
C GLU A 204 -7.33 1.44 7.44
N THR A 205 -8.14 0.71 8.23
CA THR A 205 -7.97 0.67 9.68
C THR A 205 -6.60 0.10 10.04
N ALA A 206 -6.18 -1.00 9.40
CA ALA A 206 -4.85 -1.56 9.63
C ALA A 206 -3.71 -0.61 9.25
N LEU A 207 -3.89 0.19 8.20
CA LEU A 207 -2.88 1.11 7.68
C LEU A 207 -2.77 2.40 8.52
N LEU A 208 -3.89 3.03 8.83
CA LEU A 208 -3.95 4.39 9.38
C LEU A 208 -4.29 4.43 10.87
N ALA A 209 -4.98 3.42 11.39
CA ALA A 209 -5.39 3.36 12.80
C ALA A 209 -5.30 1.93 13.35
N PRO A 210 -4.12 1.29 13.36
CA PRO A 210 -3.97 -0.14 13.67
C PRO A 210 -4.42 -0.55 15.07
N GLN A 211 -4.56 0.43 15.98
CA GLN A 211 -5.07 0.22 17.33
C GLN A 211 -6.59 0.15 17.40
N ARG A 212 -7.29 0.49 16.31
CA ARG A 212 -8.75 0.45 16.22
C ARG A 212 -9.20 -0.90 15.65
N GLU A 213 -10.45 -1.20 15.94
CA GLU A 213 -11.13 -2.37 15.44
C GLU A 213 -11.99 -2.02 14.21
N ALA A 214 -12.09 -2.94 13.26
CA ALA A 214 -13.00 -2.84 12.13
C ALA A 214 -13.73 -4.16 11.87
N TRP A 215 -15.03 -4.07 11.60
CA TRP A 215 -15.87 -5.21 11.22
C TRP A 215 -16.31 -5.11 9.77
N LEU A 216 -16.30 -6.26 9.09
CA LEU A 216 -17.12 -6.46 7.91
C LEU A 216 -18.18 -7.50 8.26
N ASP A 217 -19.37 -7.00 8.58
CA ASP A 217 -20.55 -7.81 8.90
C ASP A 217 -21.71 -7.39 8.01
N ALA A 218 -21.63 -7.82 6.74
CA ALA A 218 -22.63 -7.46 5.74
C ALA A 218 -22.77 -8.58 4.71
N SER A 219 -23.81 -9.40 4.85
CA SER A 219 -24.19 -10.41 3.85
C SER A 219 -24.33 -9.75 2.46
N PRO A 220 -23.82 -10.37 1.38
CA PRO A 220 -23.27 -11.72 1.28
C PRO A 220 -21.74 -11.80 1.48
N GLU A 221 -21.09 -10.75 1.98
CA GLU A 221 -19.63 -10.78 2.17
C GLU A 221 -19.22 -11.67 3.36
N PRO A 222 -17.99 -12.22 3.35
CA PRO A 222 -17.43 -12.93 4.50
C PRO A 222 -17.44 -12.08 5.77
N LEU A 223 -17.79 -12.68 6.91
CA LEU A 223 -17.67 -12.03 8.21
C LEU A 223 -16.19 -11.90 8.60
N LEU A 224 -15.74 -10.66 8.78
CA LEU A 224 -14.37 -10.32 9.19
C LEU A 224 -14.36 -9.42 10.42
N ARG A 225 -13.32 -9.59 11.23
CA ARG A 225 -12.95 -8.63 12.27
C ARG A 225 -11.44 -8.37 12.20
N TYR A 226 -11.06 -7.12 12.02
CA TYR A 226 -9.69 -6.65 12.22
C TYR A 226 -9.52 -6.20 13.67
N ALA A 227 -8.55 -6.78 14.38
CA ALA A 227 -8.10 -6.36 15.70
C ALA A 227 -6.66 -6.86 15.93
N ASP A 228 -5.88 -6.14 16.75
CA ASP A 228 -4.51 -6.52 17.14
C ASP A 228 -3.59 -6.83 15.95
N GLY A 229 -3.70 -6.07 14.86
CA GLY A 229 -2.83 -6.24 13.68
C GLY A 229 -3.18 -7.41 12.77
N ARG A 230 -4.28 -8.13 13.00
CA ARG A 230 -4.73 -9.29 12.20
C ARG A 230 -6.22 -9.23 11.87
N VAL A 231 -6.62 -9.96 10.84
CA VAL A 231 -8.02 -10.22 10.51
C VAL A 231 -8.39 -11.62 10.92
N ARG A 232 -9.43 -11.76 11.74
CA ARG A 232 -10.14 -13.03 11.93
C ARG A 232 -11.28 -13.12 10.93
N MET A 233 -11.29 -14.19 10.13
CA MET A 233 -12.29 -14.47 9.11
C MET A 233 -13.10 -15.69 9.52
N ALA A 234 -14.42 -15.53 9.63
CA ALA A 234 -15.28 -16.67 9.93
C ALA A 234 -15.28 -17.66 8.76
N LYS A 235 -15.08 -18.93 9.08
CA LYS A 235 -15.18 -20.06 8.16
C LYS A 235 -16.38 -20.89 8.56
N PHE A 236 -17.25 -21.13 7.58
CA PHE A 236 -18.50 -21.86 7.76
C PHE A 236 -18.44 -23.16 6.95
N ASP A 237 -19.05 -24.22 7.49
CA ASP A 237 -19.56 -25.29 6.63
C ASP A 237 -20.87 -24.83 5.95
N PHE A 238 -21.42 -25.67 5.07
CA PHE A 238 -22.64 -25.32 4.35
C PHE A 238 -23.85 -25.06 5.27
N GLU A 239 -24.01 -25.82 6.35
CA GLU A 239 -25.17 -25.68 7.24
C GLU A 239 -25.06 -24.46 8.15
N ALA A 240 -23.85 -24.14 8.59
CA ALA A 240 -23.55 -22.93 9.35
C ALA A 240 -23.70 -21.69 8.46
N TRP A 241 -23.19 -21.74 7.23
CA TRP A 241 -23.33 -20.65 6.26
C TRP A 241 -24.79 -20.36 5.95
N ARG A 242 -25.62 -21.39 5.74
CA ARG A 242 -27.06 -21.18 5.49
C ARG A 242 -27.79 -20.49 6.63
N ARG A 243 -27.31 -20.61 7.87
CA ARG A 243 -27.88 -19.88 9.02
C ARG A 243 -27.33 -18.46 9.15
N PHE A 244 -26.16 -18.19 8.59
CA PHE A 244 -25.51 -16.89 8.61
C PHE A 244 -25.95 -15.98 7.45
N ASP A 245 -25.99 -16.51 6.22
CA ASP A 245 -26.35 -15.75 5.03
C ASP A 245 -27.80 -15.25 5.12
N ALA A 246 -28.01 -13.98 4.77
CA ALA A 246 -29.30 -13.32 4.95
C ALA A 246 -30.43 -13.97 4.12
N ILE A 247 -30.13 -14.46 2.91
CA ILE A 247 -31.12 -15.11 2.05
C ILE A 247 -31.40 -16.51 2.56
N GLU A 248 -30.35 -17.31 2.79
CA GLU A 248 -30.53 -18.70 3.21
C GLU A 248 -31.11 -18.82 4.63
N SER A 249 -30.80 -17.90 5.54
CA SER A 249 -31.35 -17.93 6.90
C SER A 249 -32.86 -17.73 6.90
N ALA A 250 -33.38 -16.83 6.05
CA ALA A 250 -34.82 -16.64 5.84
C ALA A 250 -35.49 -17.92 5.29
N ARG A 251 -34.84 -18.60 4.34
CA ARG A 251 -35.34 -19.86 3.76
C ARG A 251 -35.35 -21.00 4.76
N VAL A 252 -34.31 -21.10 5.60
CA VAL A 252 -34.24 -22.06 6.72
C VAL A 252 -35.39 -21.81 7.69
N ALA A 253 -35.66 -20.55 8.04
CA ALA A 253 -36.76 -20.19 8.94
C ALA A 253 -38.14 -20.51 8.33
N ALA A 254 -38.29 -20.38 7.01
CA ALA A 254 -39.50 -20.75 6.27
C ALA A 254 -39.65 -22.27 6.05
N GLY A 255 -38.67 -23.08 6.44
CA GLY A 255 -38.70 -24.54 6.24
C GLY A 255 -38.52 -24.96 4.78
N GLU A 256 -37.94 -24.11 3.93
CA GLU A 256 -37.71 -24.41 2.53
C GLU A 256 -36.62 -25.48 2.36
N ALA A 257 -36.85 -26.39 1.39
CA ALA A 257 -35.88 -27.40 1.01
C ALA A 257 -34.62 -26.77 0.39
N VAL A 258 -33.47 -27.44 0.55
CA VAL A 258 -32.22 -27.04 -0.10
C VAL A 258 -32.36 -27.25 -1.60
N ASP A 259 -32.06 -26.22 -2.38
CA ASP A 259 -31.98 -26.27 -3.84
C ASP A 259 -30.52 -26.19 -4.35
N ASP A 260 -30.34 -26.45 -5.64
CA ASP A 260 -29.04 -26.34 -6.30
C ASP A 260 -28.49 -24.90 -6.28
N ASP A 261 -29.38 -23.90 -6.21
CA ASP A 261 -28.98 -22.49 -6.12
C ASP A 261 -28.30 -22.16 -4.79
N ALA A 262 -28.72 -22.78 -3.68
CA ALA A 262 -28.05 -22.62 -2.38
C ALA A 262 -26.60 -23.11 -2.45
N ARG A 263 -26.35 -24.23 -3.14
CA ARG A 263 -24.99 -24.77 -3.35
C ARG A 263 -24.13 -23.85 -4.24
N ARG A 264 -24.74 -23.25 -5.27
CA ARG A 264 -24.06 -22.24 -6.11
C ARG A 264 -23.69 -21.00 -5.30
N ARG A 265 -24.63 -20.43 -4.53
CA ARG A 265 -24.38 -19.28 -3.64
C ARG A 265 -23.25 -19.55 -2.64
N TYR A 266 -23.23 -20.73 -2.03
CA TYR A 266 -22.15 -21.12 -1.12
C TYR A 266 -20.79 -21.18 -1.82
N THR A 267 -20.73 -21.71 -3.05
CA THR A 267 -19.50 -21.72 -3.85
C THR A 267 -18.99 -20.31 -4.12
N TYR A 268 -19.90 -19.37 -4.45
CA TYR A 268 -19.55 -17.96 -4.62
C TYR A 268 -19.02 -17.34 -3.33
N PHE A 269 -19.66 -17.62 -2.19
CA PHE A 269 -19.20 -17.17 -0.87
C PHE A 269 -17.79 -17.66 -0.56
N GLN A 270 -17.49 -18.94 -0.81
CA GLN A 270 -16.15 -19.51 -0.61
C GLN A 270 -15.11 -18.87 -1.55
N ALA A 271 -15.49 -18.57 -2.80
CA ALA A 271 -14.61 -17.84 -3.71
C ALA A 271 -14.33 -16.43 -3.18
N ARG A 272 -15.34 -15.77 -2.60
CA ARG A 272 -15.21 -14.45 -1.98
C ARG A 272 -14.26 -14.46 -0.77
N GLN A 273 -14.34 -15.48 0.09
CA GLN A 273 -13.39 -15.67 1.19
C GLN A 273 -11.94 -15.78 0.71
N ARG A 274 -11.71 -16.57 -0.34
CA ARG A 274 -10.37 -16.69 -0.94
C ARG A 274 -9.88 -15.37 -1.54
N GLN A 275 -10.76 -14.64 -2.23
CA GLN A 275 -10.42 -13.33 -2.80
C GLN A 275 -10.00 -12.34 -1.70
N TYR A 276 -10.78 -12.22 -0.63
CA TYR A 276 -10.47 -11.29 0.46
C TYR A 276 -9.19 -11.66 1.19
N ARG A 277 -8.95 -12.95 1.41
CA ARG A 277 -7.70 -13.45 1.99
C ARG A 277 -6.49 -13.00 1.17
N VAL A 278 -6.49 -13.24 -0.14
CA VAL A 278 -5.37 -12.88 -1.02
C VAL A 278 -5.09 -11.37 -0.98
N VAL A 279 -6.14 -10.55 -1.00
CA VAL A 279 -5.98 -9.08 -0.96
C VAL A 279 -5.41 -8.63 0.40
N LEU A 280 -5.91 -9.15 1.51
CA LEU A 280 -5.41 -8.83 2.85
C LEU A 280 -3.93 -9.25 3.01
N GLU A 281 -3.59 -10.46 2.54
CA GLU A 281 -2.23 -10.99 2.60
C GLU A 281 -1.27 -10.16 1.71
N ALA A 282 -1.71 -9.67 0.55
CA ALA A 282 -0.92 -8.75 -0.28
C ALA A 282 -0.57 -7.45 0.45
N HIS A 283 -1.51 -6.91 1.25
CA HIS A 283 -1.31 -5.79 2.17
C HIS A 283 -0.55 -6.18 3.46
N GLY A 284 -0.02 -7.39 3.56
CA GLY A 284 0.75 -7.84 4.72
C GLY A 284 -0.09 -7.98 6.00
N ILE A 285 -1.41 -8.11 5.87
CA ILE A 285 -2.34 -8.30 6.99
C ILE A 285 -2.55 -9.80 7.19
N GLU A 286 -2.20 -10.30 8.38
CA GLU A 286 -2.40 -11.71 8.73
C GLU A 286 -3.89 -12.06 8.76
N VAL A 287 -4.28 -13.21 8.18
CA VAL A 287 -5.68 -13.67 8.16
C VAL A 287 -5.83 -15.03 8.84
N GLU A 288 -6.38 -15.01 10.06
CA GLU A 288 -6.73 -16.20 10.85
C GLU A 288 -8.12 -16.72 10.45
N SER A 289 -8.24 -18.00 10.09
CA SER A 289 -9.54 -18.64 9.82
C SER A 289 -10.15 -19.19 11.10
N ILE A 290 -11.35 -18.74 11.45
CA ILE A 290 -12.07 -19.21 12.64
C ILE A 290 -13.24 -20.10 12.23
N GLU A 291 -13.15 -21.39 12.53
CA GLU A 291 -14.27 -22.33 12.32
C GLU A 291 -15.47 -21.91 13.19
N CYS A 292 -16.60 -21.68 12.54
CA CYS A 292 -17.87 -21.27 13.13
C CYS A 292 -18.94 -22.30 12.78
N GLY A 293 -19.36 -23.08 13.79
CA GLY A 293 -20.41 -24.09 13.64
C GLY A 293 -21.81 -23.49 13.68
N ALA A 294 -22.80 -24.27 13.21
CA ALA A 294 -24.20 -23.85 13.10
C ALA A 294 -24.91 -23.43 14.40
N LYS A 295 -24.34 -23.74 15.58
CA LYS A 295 -24.92 -23.43 16.90
C LYS A 295 -24.18 -22.31 17.64
N GLN A 296 -23.19 -21.68 17.00
CA GLN A 296 -22.36 -20.65 17.60
C GLN A 296 -22.69 -19.30 16.96
N ASP A 297 -22.66 -18.21 17.72
CA ASP A 297 -22.63 -16.88 17.12
C ASP A 297 -21.23 -16.63 16.54
N PRO A 298 -21.07 -16.49 15.22
CA PRO A 298 -19.77 -16.23 14.64
C PRO A 298 -19.17 -14.89 15.08
N ARG A 299 -19.97 -13.91 15.51
CA ARG A 299 -19.45 -12.63 16.03
C ARG A 299 -18.70 -12.83 17.34
N GLU A 300 -19.25 -13.60 18.26
CA GLU A 300 -18.59 -13.95 19.52
C GLU A 300 -17.31 -14.76 19.30
N ARG A 301 -17.25 -15.56 18.24
CA ARG A 301 -16.08 -16.38 17.89
C ARG A 301 -14.91 -15.56 17.33
N LEU A 302 -15.18 -14.38 16.78
CA LEU A 302 -14.18 -13.47 16.23
C LEU A 302 -13.64 -12.50 17.30
N CYS A 303 -14.29 -12.42 18.47
CA CYS A 303 -13.88 -11.61 19.62
C CYS A 303 -12.50 -12.00 20.19
#